data_AF-A0A965P1J3-F1
#
_entry.id   AF-A0A965P1J3-F1
#
_cell.length_a   1.000
_cell.length_b   1.000
_cell.length_c   1.000
_cell.angle_alpha   90.00
_cell.angle_beta   90.00
_cell.angle_gamma   90.00
#
_symmetry.space_group_name_H-M   'P 1'
#
loop_
_entity.id
_entity.type
_entity.pdbx_description
1 polymer ?
#
loop_
_entity_poly.entity_id
_entity_poly.type
_entity_poly.pdbx_seq_one_letter_code
_entity_poly.pdbx_strand_id
1 'polypeptide(L)' 'MKRIITPKVAKEAGYRAMTNPYVLPKEADMLQSVVLDMTRAKADYALVAVSEDSVEVWRK' A
#
# COMPACT_ATOMS: atom_id res chain seq x y z
N MET A 1 -10.13 1.22 -9.89
CA MET A 1 -9.67 2.38 -9.11
C MET A 1 -9.02 1.88 -7.84
N LYS A 2 -7.69 1.80 -7.78
CA LYS A 2 -6.96 1.50 -6.53
C LYS A 2 -6.97 2.79 -5.71
N ARG A 3 -7.84 2.86 -4.69
CA ARG A 3 -7.94 4.03 -3.82
C ARG A 3 -6.69 4.03 -2.95
N ILE A 4 -5.81 5.02 -3.14
CA ILE A 4 -4.89 5.40 -2.09
C ILE A 4 -5.77 5.91 -0.94
N ILE A 5 -5.76 5.22 0.18
CA ILE A 5 -6.59 5.54 1.36
C ILE A 5 -5.71 6.06 2.49
N THR A 6 -6.31 6.69 3.49
CA THR A 6 -5.60 7.10 4.69
C THR A 6 -5.43 5.93 5.65
N PRO A 7 -4.44 5.97 6.58
CA PRO A 7 -4.25 4.93 7.58
C PRO A 7 -5.49 4.70 8.44
N LYS A 8 -6.28 5.75 8.70
CA LYS A 8 -7.54 5.65 9.44
C LYS A 8 -8.54 4.74 8.72
N VAL A 9 -8.81 5.01 7.44
CA VAL A 9 -9.75 4.23 6.63
C VAL A 9 -9.26 2.79 6.46
N ALA A 10 -7.95 2.58 6.29
CA ALA A 10 -7.36 1.26 6.17
C ALA A 10 -7.56 0.42 7.44
N LYS A 11 -7.32 1.02 8.63
CA LYS A 11 -7.55 0.36 9.93
C LYS A 11 -9.02 0.00 10.13
N GLU A 12 -9.93 0.93 9.84
CA GLU A 12 -11.39 0.70 9.97
C GLU A 12 -11.87 -0.44 9.06
N ALA A 13 -11.29 -0.60 7.87
CA ALA A 13 -11.59 -1.69 6.95
C ALA A 13 -10.90 -3.03 7.31
N GLY A 14 -10.07 -3.05 8.37
CA GLY A 14 -9.40 -4.25 8.88
C GLY A 14 -8.06 -4.58 8.23
N TYR A 15 -7.50 -3.67 7.44
CA TYR A 15 -6.16 -3.85 6.86
C TYR A 15 -5.07 -3.63 7.92
N ARG A 16 -3.92 -4.28 7.71
CA ARG A 16 -2.72 -4.11 8.55
C ARG A 16 -1.51 -3.76 7.71
N ALA A 17 -0.63 -2.90 8.24
CA ALA A 17 0.62 -2.55 7.59
C ALA A 17 1.47 -3.80 7.35
N MET A 18 1.91 -3.98 6.10
CA MET A 18 2.78 -5.07 5.68
C MET A 18 4.20 -4.57 5.40
N THR A 19 4.31 -3.33 4.90
CA THR A 19 5.58 -2.70 4.52
C THR A 19 5.81 -1.44 5.32
N ASN A 20 7.07 -1.00 5.38
CA ASN A 20 7.39 0.38 5.71
C ASN A 20 6.95 1.33 4.57
N PRO A 21 6.89 2.65 4.80
CA PRO A 21 6.56 3.62 3.76
C PRO A 21 7.59 3.61 2.64
N TYR A 22 7.11 3.54 1.40
CA TYR A 22 7.89 3.78 0.19
C TYR A 22 7.86 5.25 -0.16
N VAL A 23 9.01 5.87 -0.38
CA VAL A 23 9.17 7.26 -0.80
C VAL A 23 9.06 7.39 -2.31
N LEU A 24 8.05 8.08 -2.80
CA LEU A 24 7.81 8.31 -4.22
C LEU A 24 8.43 9.64 -4.66
N PRO A 25 8.97 9.74 -5.90
CA PRO A 25 9.03 8.68 -6.92
C PRO A 25 10.22 7.70 -6.75
N LYS A 26 11.12 7.96 -5.79
CA LYS A 26 12.40 7.24 -5.63
C LYS A 26 12.27 5.73 -5.53
N GLU A 27 11.22 5.24 -4.88
CA GLU A 27 10.99 3.83 -4.58
C GLU A 27 9.79 3.25 -5.35
N ALA A 28 9.38 3.91 -6.43
CA ALA A 28 8.22 3.52 -7.23
C ALA A 28 8.34 2.09 -7.78
N ASP A 29 9.53 1.68 -8.25
CA ASP A 29 9.75 0.35 -8.82
C ASP A 29 9.65 -0.76 -7.75
N MET A 30 10.07 -0.46 -6.51
CA MET A 30 9.93 -1.38 -5.38
C MET A 30 8.46 -1.55 -4.99
N LEU A 31 7.71 -0.44 -4.90
CA LEU A 31 6.28 -0.46 -4.67
C LEU A 31 5.55 -1.25 -5.76
N GLN A 32 5.89 -1.03 -7.03
CA GLN A 32 5.30 -1.74 -8.16
C GLN A 32 5.54 -3.24 -8.10
N SER A 33 6.77 -3.67 -7.75
CA SER A 33 7.11 -5.09 -7.61
C SER A 33 6.26 -5.75 -6.52
N VAL A 34 6.12 -5.12 -5.36
CA VAL A 34 5.27 -5.62 -4.27
C VAL A 34 3.81 -5.70 -4.69
N VAL A 35 3.30 -4.66 -5.35
CA VAL A 35 1.92 -4.62 -5.86
C VAL A 35 1.65 -5.72 -6.89
N LEU A 36 2.61 -6.01 -7.76
CA LEU A 36 2.51 -7.10 -8.73
C LEU A 36 2.44 -8.46 -8.03
N ASP A 37 3.26 -8.69 -7.01
CA ASP A 37 3.25 -9.94 -6.26
C ASP A 37 1.95 -10.12 -5.47
N MET A 38 1.44 -9.06 -4.84
CA MET A 38 0.14 -9.08 -4.17
C MET A 38 -1.01 -9.39 -5.15
N THR A 39 -0.94 -8.83 -6.36
CA THR A 39 -1.93 -9.08 -7.42
C THR A 39 -1.87 -10.53 -7.91
N ARG A 40 -0.66 -11.08 -8.13
CA ARG A 40 -0.45 -12.49 -8.50
C ARG A 40 -0.97 -13.45 -7.42
N ALA A 41 -0.75 -13.11 -6.16
CA ALA A 41 -1.25 -13.87 -5.02
C ALA A 41 -2.77 -13.73 -4.79
N LYS A 42 -3.46 -12.86 -5.54
CA LYS A 42 -4.86 -12.47 -5.31
C LYS A 42 -5.12 -12.04 -3.85
N ALA A 43 -4.10 -11.44 -3.22
CA ALA A 43 -4.20 -10.97 -1.85
C ALA A 43 -5.09 -9.72 -1.80
N ASP A 44 -5.84 -9.57 -0.71
CA ASP A 44 -6.58 -8.33 -0.45
C ASP A 44 -5.61 -7.28 0.11
N TYR A 45 -5.37 -6.21 -0.64
CA TYR A 45 -4.42 -5.17 -0.27
C TYR A 45 -4.90 -3.77 -0.58
N ALA A 46 -4.39 -2.82 0.20
CA ALA A 46 -4.62 -1.39 0.02
C ALA A 46 -3.28 -0.64 -0.04
N LEU A 47 -3.26 0.42 -0.83
CA LEU A 47 -2.18 1.42 -0.80
C LEU A 47 -2.59 2.52 0.18
N VAL A 48 -1.73 2.81 1.14
CA VAL A 48 -2.04 3.74 2.23
C VAL A 48 -1.08 4.92 2.17
N ALA A 49 -1.61 6.13 1.96
CA ALA A 49 -0.80 7.35 1.99
C ALA A 49 -0.43 7.70 3.43
N VAL A 50 0.86 7.69 3.74
CA VAL A 50 1.39 8.08 5.05
C VAL A 50 1.77 9.56 5.07
N SER A 51 2.29 10.08 3.95
CA SER A 51 2.52 11.50 3.70
C SER A 51 2.25 11.82 2.23
N GLU A 52 2.51 13.07 1.81
CA GLU A 52 2.37 13.51 0.41
C GLU A 52 3.18 12.64 -0.56
N ASP A 53 4.41 12.27 -0.16
CA ASP A 53 5.35 11.52 -0.98
C ASP A 53 5.60 10.10 -0.48
N SER A 54 4.79 9.56 0.44
CA SER A 54 5.02 8.21 0.97
C SER A 54 3.78 7.34 1.06
N VAL A 55 3.95 6.08 0.65
CA VAL A 55 2.88 5.09 0.54
C VAL A 55 3.32 3.77 1.16
N GLU A 56 2.46 3.17 1.97
CA GLU A 56 2.60 1.80 2.48
C GLU A 56 1.68 0.83 1.73
N VAL A 57 2.05 -0.44 1.69
CA VAL A 57 1.16 -1.53 1.29
C VAL A 57 0.62 -2.21 2.54
N TRP A 58 -0.70 -2.30 2.64
CA TRP A 58 -1.39 -2.96 3.74
C TRP A 58 -2.16 -4.16 3.21
N ARG A 59 -2.32 -5.20 4.03
CA ARG A 59 -2.98 -6.48 3.65
C ARG A 59 -4.12 -6.83 4.63
N LYS A 60 -5.11 -7.57 4.11
CA LYS A 60 -6.13 -8.29 4.88
C LYS A 60 -6.02 -9.81 4.71
#